data_AF-A0A6P4ZUW8-F1
#
_entry.id   AF-A0A6P4ZUW8-F1
#
_cell.length_a   1.000
_cell.length_b   1.000
_cell.length_c   1.000
_cell.angle_alpha   90.00
_cell.angle_beta   90.00
_cell.angle_gamma   90.00
#
_symmetry.space_group_name_H-M   'P 1'
#
loop_
_entity.id
_entity.type
_entity.pdbx_description
1 polymer ?
#
loop_
_entity_poly.entity_id
_entity_poly.type
_entity_poly.pdbx_seq_one_letter_code
_entity_poly.pdbx_strand_id
1 'polypeptide(L)'
;MTTLTGLTVLVALLGCALSAMPISDIKRCQYTGMDGHMYDLSPLIKGDGYYSFSVQAYEIDSYNIYSPKGSEADPLTYQYYLNVCRNVTKPPDACKTTAPILVVNPDGTCTALGNINAAIFDANPGADGVYLSYYHGDPSGGSRVFHYQSSVFFVCDNSTEMSGPMFEHQSNCYHSHFRILTKHACK
;
A
#
# COMPACT_ATOMS: atom_id res chain seq x y z
N MET A 1 -2.75 -16.11 -72.70
CA MET A 1 -3.94 -15.29 -72.38
C MET A 1 -4.90 -16.23 -71.65
N THR A 2 -5.27 -16.09 -70.38
CA THR A 2 -5.34 -14.92 -69.50
C THR A 2 -5.60 -15.40 -68.06
N THR A 3 -4.91 -14.74 -67.11
CA THR A 3 -5.30 -14.37 -65.74
C THR A 3 -5.64 -15.46 -64.69
N LEU A 4 -4.66 -15.63 -63.80
CA LEU A 4 -4.77 -16.08 -62.41
C LEU A 4 -5.65 -15.08 -61.61
N THR A 5 -6.79 -15.50 -61.08
CA THR A 5 -7.57 -14.71 -60.12
C THR A 5 -7.18 -15.13 -58.71
N GLY A 6 -6.30 -14.34 -58.09
CA GLY A 6 -5.91 -14.50 -56.70
C GLY A 6 -7.06 -14.18 -55.76
N LEU A 7 -7.41 -15.14 -54.91
CA LEU A 7 -8.34 -14.94 -53.80
C LEU A 7 -7.58 -14.26 -52.66
N THR A 8 -7.65 -12.93 -52.58
CA THR A 8 -7.15 -12.17 -51.42
C THR A 8 -7.97 -12.54 -50.18
N VAL A 9 -7.38 -13.35 -49.30
CA VAL A 9 -7.89 -13.58 -47.95
C VAL A 9 -7.66 -12.30 -47.15
N LEU A 10 -8.73 -11.54 -46.93
CA LEU A 10 -8.71 -10.39 -46.04
C LEU A 10 -8.65 -10.91 -44.60
N VAL A 11 -7.44 -11.02 -44.04
CA VAL A 11 -7.26 -11.28 -42.61
C VAL A 11 -7.68 -10.00 -41.88
N ALA A 12 -8.94 -9.95 -41.44
CA ALA A 12 -9.39 -8.94 -40.49
C ALA A 12 -8.69 -9.22 -39.16
N LEU A 13 -7.54 -8.60 -38.94
CA LEU A 13 -6.97 -8.44 -37.61
C LEU A 13 -7.98 -7.58 -36.83
N LEU A 14 -8.87 -8.23 -36.08
CA LEU A 14 -9.51 -7.58 -34.95
C LEU A 14 -8.37 -7.20 -33.99
N GLY A 15 -7.83 -6.00 -34.18
CA GLY A 15 -7.07 -5.33 -33.14
C GLY A 15 -8.02 -5.23 -31.96
N CYS A 16 -7.81 -6.08 -30.96
CA CYS A 16 -8.38 -5.87 -29.64
C CYS A 16 -8.00 -4.43 -29.30
N ALA A 17 -8.98 -3.52 -29.29
CA ALA A 17 -8.75 -2.16 -28.84
C ALA A 17 -8.01 -2.31 -27.49
N LEU A 18 -6.77 -1.84 -27.42
CA LEU A 18 -5.98 -1.91 -26.19
C LEU A 18 -6.78 -1.13 -25.15
N SER A 19 -7.60 -1.82 -24.36
CA SER A 19 -8.00 -1.30 -23.07
C SER A 19 -6.70 -1.08 -22.33
N ALA A 20 -6.35 0.18 -22.07
CA ALA A 20 -5.16 0.52 -21.31
C ALA A 20 -5.23 -0.23 -19.98
N MET A 21 -4.44 -1.31 -19.85
CA MET A 21 -4.36 -2.04 -18.60
C MET A 21 -3.60 -1.15 -17.63
N PRO A 22 -4.03 -1.09 -16.35
CA PRO A 22 -3.28 -0.35 -15.37
C PRO A 22 -1.87 -0.95 -15.25
N ILE A 23 -0.86 -0.09 -15.16
CA ILE A 23 0.54 -0.50 -15.08
C ILE A 23 1.03 -0.20 -13.67
N SER A 24 1.44 -1.24 -12.94
CA SER A 24 2.03 -1.14 -11.61
C SER A 24 3.54 -1.39 -11.69
N ASP A 25 4.34 -0.35 -11.46
CA ASP A 25 5.80 -0.46 -11.34
C ASP A 25 6.24 -0.11 -9.91
N ILE A 26 6.23 -1.11 -9.02
CA ILE A 26 6.70 -0.97 -7.63
C ILE A 26 8.18 -0.57 -7.58
N LYS A 27 9.00 -1.00 -8.54
CA LYS A 27 10.43 -0.66 -8.55
C LYS A 27 10.63 0.82 -8.84
N ARG A 28 9.84 1.42 -9.73
CA ARG A 28 9.88 2.87 -9.99
C ARG A 28 8.93 3.66 -9.09
N CYS A 29 8.09 2.98 -8.32
CA CYS A 29 7.03 3.57 -7.49
C CYS A 29 6.05 4.42 -8.32
N GLN A 30 5.66 3.87 -9.47
CA GLN A 30 4.79 4.51 -10.44
C GLN A 30 3.58 3.61 -10.71
N TYR A 31 2.41 4.23 -10.81
CA TYR A 31 1.17 3.57 -11.15
C TYR A 31 0.45 4.33 -12.26
N THR A 32 0.12 3.66 -13.36
CA THR A 32 -0.71 4.22 -14.41
C THR A 32 -2.11 3.64 -14.32
N GLY A 33 -3.11 4.50 -14.12
CA GLY A 33 -4.52 4.10 -14.05
C GLY A 33 -5.11 3.74 -15.41
N MET A 34 -6.35 3.23 -15.41
CA MET A 34 -7.08 2.89 -16.64
C MET A 34 -7.39 4.12 -17.53
N ASP A 35 -7.42 5.32 -16.94
CA ASP A 35 -7.54 6.60 -17.64
C ASP A 35 -6.23 7.05 -18.30
N GLY A 36 -5.14 6.29 -18.13
CA GLY A 36 -3.81 6.62 -18.64
C GLY A 36 -3.05 7.63 -17.77
N HIS A 37 -3.64 8.12 -16.68
CA HIS A 37 -2.95 9.01 -15.75
C HIS A 37 -1.89 8.26 -14.96
N MET A 38 -0.70 8.84 -14.85
CA MET A 38 0.41 8.26 -14.08
C MET A 38 0.56 8.99 -12.74
N TYR A 39 0.42 8.24 -11.66
CA TYR A 39 0.80 8.64 -10.32
C TYR A 39 2.26 8.27 -10.09
N ASP A 40 3.13 9.27 -9.88
CA ASP A 40 4.53 9.07 -9.53
C ASP A 40 4.74 9.33 -8.03
N LEU A 41 4.80 8.25 -7.25
CA LEU A 41 5.01 8.32 -5.81
C LEU A 41 6.49 8.17 -5.43
N SER A 42 7.41 8.12 -6.41
CA SER A 42 8.84 8.02 -6.15
C SER A 42 9.41 9.15 -5.27
N PRO A 43 8.88 10.40 -5.29
CA PRO A 43 9.33 11.45 -4.36
C PRO A 43 9.02 11.14 -2.89
N LEU A 44 8.10 10.22 -2.61
CA LEU A 44 7.72 9.78 -1.27
C LEU A 44 8.60 8.63 -0.76
N ILE A 45 9.53 8.12 -1.58
CA ILE A 45 10.47 7.10 -1.12
C ILE A 45 11.47 7.76 -0.17
N LYS A 46 11.54 7.24 1.05
CA LYS A 46 12.60 7.63 1.98
C LYS A 46 13.84 6.77 1.71
N GLY A 47 14.79 7.32 0.96
CA GLY A 47 16.00 6.62 0.54
C GLY A 47 16.91 6.18 1.69
N ASP A 48 16.95 6.96 2.78
CA ASP A 48 17.60 6.59 4.03
C ASP A 48 16.61 6.72 5.21
N GLY A 49 16.13 5.58 5.68
CA GLY A 49 15.31 5.41 6.87
C GLY A 49 13.88 5.02 6.55
N TYR A 50 12.96 5.76 7.17
CA TYR A 50 11.52 5.53 7.18
C TYR A 50 10.79 6.77 7.70
N TYR A 51 9.49 6.85 7.46
CA TYR A 51 8.56 7.68 8.23
C TYR A 51 8.20 6.95 9.52
N SER A 52 8.13 7.64 10.65
CA SER A 52 7.75 7.06 11.93
C SER A 52 6.70 7.88 12.65
N PHE A 53 5.75 7.21 13.29
CA PHE A 53 4.67 7.83 14.04
C PHE A 53 4.12 6.87 15.10
N SER A 54 3.61 7.45 16.18
CA SER A 54 3.01 6.72 17.29
C SER A 54 1.49 6.72 17.18
N VAL A 55 0.86 5.60 17.49
CA VAL A 55 -0.60 5.49 17.59
C VAL A 55 -0.94 5.04 19.01
N GLN A 56 -1.78 5.81 19.69
CA GLN A 56 -2.38 5.39 20.95
C GLN A 56 -3.70 4.69 20.65
N ALA A 57 -3.87 3.51 21.22
CA ALA A 57 -4.98 2.64 20.87
C ALA A 57 -5.31 1.66 21.98
N TYR A 58 -6.54 1.16 21.96
CA TYR A 58 -7.06 0.25 22.98
C TYR A 58 -7.07 -1.14 22.38
N GLU A 59 -6.64 -2.15 23.11
CA GLU A 59 -6.77 -3.52 22.64
C GLU A 59 -8.14 -4.05 23.09
N ILE A 60 -9.12 -4.10 22.18
CA ILE A 60 -10.42 -4.72 22.44
C ILE A 60 -10.48 -6.03 21.65
N ASP A 61 -10.45 -7.17 22.36
CA ASP A 61 -10.60 -8.51 21.78
C ASP A 61 -9.71 -8.77 20.54
N SER A 62 -8.52 -8.17 20.48
CA SER A 62 -7.61 -8.19 19.32
C SER A 62 -8.14 -7.56 18.03
N TYR A 63 -9.28 -6.84 18.05
CA TYR A 63 -10.00 -6.44 16.83
C TYR A 63 -10.05 -4.96 16.49
N ASN A 64 -9.70 -4.02 17.37
CA ASN A 64 -9.73 -2.60 17.00
C ASN A 64 -8.75 -1.76 17.81
N ILE A 65 -7.84 -1.07 17.14
CA ILE A 65 -6.90 -0.09 17.71
C ILE A 65 -7.55 1.32 17.84
N TYR A 66 -8.87 1.41 18.01
CA TYR A 66 -9.59 2.67 18.22
C TYR A 66 -10.35 2.68 19.54
N SER A 67 -10.30 3.83 20.22
CA SER A 67 -10.89 4.08 21.53
C SER A 67 -12.37 3.72 21.59
N PRO A 68 -12.77 2.72 22.39
CA PRO A 68 -14.17 2.60 22.76
C PRO A 68 -14.44 3.77 23.73
N LYS A 69 -15.33 4.68 23.34
CA LYS A 69 -15.87 5.66 24.29
C LYS A 69 -16.37 4.91 25.53
N GLY A 70 -15.66 5.05 26.65
CA GLY A 70 -16.05 4.46 27.93
C GLY A 70 -15.26 3.22 28.39
N SER A 71 -14.13 2.83 27.76
CA SER A 71 -13.23 1.87 28.44
C SER A 71 -12.42 2.55 29.52
N GLU A 72 -12.39 1.95 30.71
CA GLU A 72 -11.47 2.29 31.80
C GLU A 72 -10.03 1.79 31.56
N ALA A 73 -9.77 1.12 30.44
CA ALA A 73 -8.44 0.63 30.08
C ALA A 73 -7.51 1.77 29.65
N ASP A 74 -6.24 1.71 30.02
CA ASP A 74 -5.23 2.64 29.52
C ASP A 74 -4.89 2.35 28.05
N PRO A 75 -4.78 3.38 27.18
CA PRO A 75 -4.37 3.18 25.80
C PRO A 75 -2.93 2.69 25.74
N LEU A 76 -2.69 1.71 24.87
CA LEU A 76 -1.38 1.21 24.52
C LEU A 76 -0.78 2.03 23.36
N THR A 77 0.53 2.21 23.37
CA THR A 77 1.24 2.95 22.32
C THR A 77 1.94 1.99 21.36
N TYR A 78 1.61 2.10 20.09
CA TYR A 78 2.22 1.37 18.98
C TYR A 78 3.11 2.31 18.18
N GLN A 79 4.31 1.86 17.81
CA GLN A 79 5.24 2.65 16.99
C GLN A 79 5.32 2.09 15.59
N TYR A 80 4.91 2.87 14.60
CA TYR A 80 4.91 2.47 13.19
C TYR A 80 6.12 3.05 12.47
N TYR A 81 6.64 2.26 11.54
CA TYR A 81 7.76 2.60 10.67
C TYR A 81 7.39 2.23 9.24
N LEU A 82 7.29 3.22 8.36
CA LEU A 82 6.75 3.07 7.01
C LEU A 82 7.72 3.63 5.99
N ASN A 83 7.88 2.91 4.88
CA ASN A 83 8.46 3.46 3.66
C ASN A 83 7.53 3.18 2.47
N VAL A 84 7.60 4.03 1.46
CA VAL A 84 6.75 3.94 0.26
C VAL A 84 7.51 3.17 -0.81
N CYS A 85 6.88 2.15 -1.40
CA CYS A 85 7.44 1.30 -2.46
C CYS A 85 8.80 0.65 -2.15
N ARG A 86 9.23 0.65 -0.89
CA ARG A 86 10.51 0.14 -0.43
C ARG A 86 10.37 -0.42 0.96
N ASN A 87 11.28 -1.32 1.29
CA ASN A 87 11.51 -1.69 2.67
C ASN A 87 12.12 -0.51 3.45
N VAL A 88 11.84 -0.44 4.74
CA VAL A 88 12.53 0.50 5.63
C VAL A 88 14.03 0.20 5.66
N THR A 89 14.87 1.23 5.63
CA THR A 89 16.32 1.02 5.83
C THR A 89 16.67 1.37 7.28
N LYS A 90 17.66 0.66 7.86
CA LYS A 90 18.05 0.80 9.27
C LYS A 90 16.85 0.63 10.22
N PRO A 91 16.14 -0.52 10.18
CA PRO A 91 14.97 -0.72 11.04
C PRO A 91 15.34 -0.57 12.53
N PRO A 92 14.36 -0.26 13.40
CA PRO A 92 14.58 -0.20 14.84
C PRO A 92 15.20 -1.50 15.38
N ASP A 93 15.95 -1.43 16.47
CA ASP A 93 16.66 -2.58 17.05
C ASP A 93 15.73 -3.75 17.41
N ALA A 94 14.46 -3.47 17.75
CA ALA A 94 13.44 -4.49 18.01
C ALA A 94 13.10 -5.34 16.77
N CYS A 95 13.37 -4.85 15.58
CA CYS A 95 12.99 -5.45 14.31
C CYS A 95 14.18 -6.16 13.65
N LYS A 96 14.12 -7.49 13.60
CA LYS A 96 15.16 -8.34 12.99
C LYS A 96 15.05 -8.44 11.46
N THR A 97 13.89 -8.10 10.93
CA THR A 97 13.59 -8.14 9.49
C THR A 97 13.34 -6.73 8.99
N THR A 98 13.36 -6.58 7.67
CA THR A 98 12.93 -5.35 7.01
C THR A 98 11.72 -5.61 6.14
N ALA A 99 10.78 -4.68 6.16
CA ALA A 99 9.51 -4.71 5.45
C ALA A 99 9.14 -3.27 5.05
N PRO A 100 8.16 -3.06 4.17
CA PRO A 100 7.68 -1.72 3.84
C PRO A 100 7.07 -1.01 5.05
N ILE A 101 6.38 -1.78 5.90
CA ILE A 101 5.76 -1.29 7.11
C ILE A 101 6.09 -2.26 8.26
N LEU A 102 6.64 -1.71 9.33
CA LEU A 102 6.88 -2.40 10.60
C LEU A 102 6.08 -1.70 11.70
N VAL A 103 5.63 -2.48 12.68
CA VAL A 103 5.11 -1.96 13.94
C VAL A 103 5.89 -2.57 15.10
N VAL A 104 6.32 -1.72 16.04
CA VAL A 104 6.80 -2.15 17.35
C VAL A 104 5.63 -2.07 18.32
N ASN A 105 5.27 -3.22 18.86
CA ASN A 105 4.16 -3.41 19.77
C ASN A 105 4.54 -2.95 21.19
N PRO A 106 3.55 -2.74 22.08
CA PRO A 106 3.78 -2.33 23.46
C PRO A 106 4.68 -3.28 24.27
N ASP A 107 4.68 -4.57 23.92
CA ASP A 107 5.53 -5.60 24.53
C ASP A 107 6.98 -5.60 23.99
N GLY A 108 7.31 -4.67 23.08
CA GLY A 108 8.63 -4.55 22.44
C GLY A 108 8.86 -5.52 21.29
N THR A 109 7.90 -6.36 20.93
CA THR A 109 7.99 -7.19 19.72
C THR A 109 7.81 -6.35 18.48
N CYS A 110 8.42 -6.77 17.38
CA CYS A 110 8.27 -6.13 16.08
C CYS A 110 7.57 -7.06 15.09
N THR A 111 6.60 -6.50 14.37
CA THR A 111 5.77 -7.21 13.39
C THR A 111 5.87 -6.54 12.02
N ALA A 112 6.14 -7.31 10.98
CA ALA A 112 6.05 -6.87 9.59
C ALA A 112 4.60 -6.88 9.10
N LEU A 113 4.12 -5.74 8.61
CA LEU A 113 2.73 -5.56 8.15
C LEU A 113 2.57 -5.71 6.63
N GLY A 114 3.49 -6.42 5.99
CA GLY A 114 3.48 -6.70 4.57
C GLY A 114 4.87 -6.97 4.02
N ASN A 115 4.94 -7.31 2.73
CA ASN A 115 6.17 -7.64 2.02
C ASN A 115 6.25 -6.84 0.71
N ILE A 116 7.41 -6.23 0.44
CA ILE A 116 7.60 -5.44 -0.78
C ILE A 116 7.44 -6.26 -2.06
N ASN A 117 7.79 -7.55 -2.02
CA ASN A 117 7.67 -8.46 -3.17
C ASN A 117 6.23 -8.88 -3.44
N ALA A 118 5.33 -8.63 -2.49
CA ALA A 118 3.89 -8.83 -2.62
C ALA A 118 3.15 -7.48 -2.56
N ALA A 119 3.80 -6.41 -3.03
CA ALA A 119 3.19 -5.08 -3.12
C ALA A 119 2.42 -4.94 -4.43
N ILE A 120 1.23 -4.34 -4.37
CA ILE A 120 0.35 -4.12 -5.52
C ILE A 120 -0.25 -2.72 -5.41
N PHE A 121 -0.23 -1.99 -6.53
CA PHE A 121 -1.05 -0.80 -6.67
C PHE A 121 -2.48 -1.18 -7.08
N ASP A 122 -3.45 -0.64 -6.35
CA ASP A 122 -4.86 -0.84 -6.61
C ASP A 122 -5.52 0.47 -7.06
N ALA A 123 -6.41 0.36 -8.04
CA ALA A 123 -7.20 1.50 -8.48
C ALA A 123 -8.13 1.98 -7.36
N ASN A 124 -8.27 3.30 -7.19
CA ASN A 124 -9.37 3.87 -6.43
C ASN A 124 -10.57 4.10 -7.37
N PRO A 125 -11.66 3.30 -7.28
CA PRO A 125 -12.76 3.38 -8.24
C PRO A 125 -13.64 4.65 -8.09
N GLY A 126 -13.48 5.44 -7.02
CA GLY A 126 -14.45 6.49 -6.66
C GLY A 126 -13.91 7.89 -6.33
N ALA A 127 -12.60 8.13 -6.30
CA ALA A 127 -12.02 9.45 -5.98
C ALA A 127 -10.59 9.62 -6.50
N ASP A 128 -10.05 10.84 -6.43
CA ASP A 128 -8.64 11.12 -6.70
C ASP A 128 -7.74 10.44 -5.67
N GLY A 129 -6.75 9.70 -6.17
CA GLY A 129 -5.77 8.99 -5.35
C GLY A 129 -5.51 7.56 -5.81
N VAL A 130 -4.63 6.88 -5.10
CA VAL A 130 -4.19 5.52 -5.41
C VAL A 130 -3.93 4.72 -4.12
N TYR A 131 -4.26 3.43 -4.13
CA TYR A 131 -3.92 2.52 -3.05
C TYR A 131 -2.63 1.77 -3.36
N LEU A 132 -1.77 1.63 -2.35
CA LEU A 132 -0.65 0.69 -2.37
C LEU A 132 -0.83 -0.32 -1.26
N SER A 133 -1.07 -1.57 -1.63
CA SER A 133 -1.28 -2.68 -0.71
C SER A 133 -0.01 -3.52 -0.60
N TYR A 134 0.36 -3.91 0.62
CA TYR A 134 1.46 -4.83 0.92
C TYR A 134 0.90 -6.08 1.59
N TYR A 135 1.09 -7.23 0.94
CA TYR A 135 0.61 -8.52 1.42
C TYR A 135 1.74 -9.36 2.04
N HIS A 136 1.37 -10.48 2.69
CA HIS A 136 2.31 -11.49 3.19
C HIS A 136 3.37 -10.96 4.18
N GLY A 137 2.93 -10.18 5.18
CA GLY A 137 3.73 -9.84 6.34
C GLY A 137 3.93 -11.02 7.29
N ASP A 138 4.19 -10.74 8.56
CA ASP A 138 4.34 -11.77 9.57
C ASP A 138 3.01 -12.51 9.84
N PRO A 139 3.05 -13.76 10.31
CA PRO A 139 1.85 -14.51 10.69
C PRO A 139 1.03 -13.77 11.77
N SER A 140 -0.27 -13.61 11.55
CA SER A 140 -1.16 -12.95 12.52
C SER A 140 -1.75 -13.95 13.51
N GLY A 141 -1.69 -13.65 14.82
CA GLY A 141 -2.30 -14.49 15.87
C GLY A 141 -1.80 -15.94 15.90
N GLY A 142 -0.56 -16.19 15.44
CA GLY A 142 0.00 -17.54 15.31
C GLY A 142 -0.63 -18.40 14.21
N SER A 143 -1.50 -17.83 13.38
CA SER A 143 -2.10 -18.51 12.23
C SER A 143 -1.04 -18.84 11.17
N ARG A 144 -1.16 -19.99 10.51
CA ARG A 144 -0.31 -20.32 9.34
C ARG A 144 -0.91 -19.84 8.01
N VAL A 145 -2.11 -19.28 8.06
CA VAL A 145 -2.90 -18.90 6.87
C VAL A 145 -3.05 -17.40 6.77
N PHE A 146 -3.26 -16.73 7.91
CA PHE A 146 -3.44 -15.28 7.95
C PHE A 146 -2.11 -14.62 8.25
N HIS A 147 -1.72 -13.71 7.35
CA HIS A 147 -0.54 -12.88 7.46
C HIS A 147 -0.99 -11.43 7.57
N TYR A 148 -0.25 -10.63 8.33
CA TYR A 148 -0.48 -9.19 8.35
C TYR A 148 -0.32 -8.60 6.95
N GLN A 149 -1.18 -7.64 6.65
CA GLN A 149 -1.18 -6.89 5.41
C GLN A 149 -1.52 -5.44 5.70
N SER A 150 -1.18 -4.56 4.78
CA SER A 150 -1.45 -3.14 4.94
C SER A 150 -1.81 -2.49 3.62
N SER A 151 -2.66 -1.47 3.68
CA SER A 151 -2.97 -0.64 2.51
C SER A 151 -2.75 0.82 2.86
N VAL A 152 -1.98 1.51 2.02
CA VAL A 152 -1.73 2.94 2.15
C VAL A 152 -2.53 3.65 1.07
N PHE A 153 -3.46 4.51 1.50
CA PHE A 153 -4.23 5.34 0.60
C PHE A 153 -3.54 6.69 0.42
N PHE A 154 -3.08 6.96 -0.80
CA PHE A 154 -2.55 8.25 -1.18
C PHE A 154 -3.67 9.11 -1.75
N VAL A 155 -3.94 10.25 -1.11
CA VAL A 155 -5.02 11.17 -1.46
C VAL A 155 -4.44 12.44 -2.02
N CYS A 156 -5.02 12.96 -3.11
CA CYS A 156 -4.61 14.22 -3.69
C CYS A 156 -4.75 15.38 -2.69
N ASP A 157 -3.66 16.09 -2.47
CA ASP A 157 -3.65 17.39 -1.80
C ASP A 157 -2.55 18.27 -2.41
N ASN A 158 -2.94 19.21 -3.26
CA ASN A 158 -2.02 20.12 -3.96
C ASN A 158 -1.24 21.06 -3.02
N SER A 159 -1.60 21.16 -1.73
CA SER A 159 -0.97 22.07 -0.78
C SER A 159 0.26 21.49 -0.08
N THR A 160 0.54 20.19 -0.22
CA THR A 160 1.61 19.52 0.52
C THR A 160 2.41 18.54 -0.35
N GLU A 161 3.72 18.46 -0.11
CA GLU A 161 4.54 17.37 -0.66
C GLU A 161 4.07 16.03 -0.11
N MET A 162 3.81 15.96 1.20
CA MET A 162 3.40 14.77 1.90
C MET A 162 2.94 15.13 3.33
N SER A 163 1.73 14.73 3.71
CA SER A 163 1.39 14.60 5.13
C SER A 163 2.13 13.39 5.71
N GLY A 164 2.44 13.42 7.01
CA GLY A 164 2.89 12.20 7.69
C GLY A 164 1.88 11.07 7.48
N PRO A 165 2.31 9.79 7.45
CA PRO A 165 1.36 8.69 7.37
C PRO A 165 0.47 8.69 8.61
N MET A 166 -0.83 8.58 8.37
CA MET A 166 -1.83 8.51 9.43
C MET A 166 -2.40 7.11 9.47
N PHE A 167 -2.44 6.51 10.65
CA PHE A 167 -3.21 5.29 10.85
C PHE A 167 -4.72 5.61 10.81
N GLU A 168 -5.49 4.84 10.05
CA GLU A 168 -6.94 5.04 9.90
C GLU A 168 -7.79 4.04 10.67
N HIS A 169 -7.47 2.76 10.56
CA HIS A 169 -8.16 1.63 11.19
C HIS A 169 -7.43 0.33 10.86
N GLN A 170 -7.82 -0.72 11.57
CA GLN A 170 -7.40 -2.08 11.29
C GLN A 170 -8.65 -2.92 11.07
N SER A 171 -8.69 -3.61 9.93
CA SER A 171 -9.77 -4.51 9.53
C SER A 171 -9.37 -5.94 9.81
N ASN A 172 -10.32 -6.76 10.26
CA ASN A 172 -10.16 -8.20 10.46
C ASN A 172 -8.92 -8.60 11.27
N CYS A 173 -8.49 -7.79 12.25
CA CYS A 173 -7.29 -7.99 13.09
C CYS A 173 -5.92 -8.13 12.41
N TYR A 174 -5.82 -8.21 11.07
CA TYR A 174 -4.53 -8.35 10.37
C TYR A 174 -4.32 -7.37 9.21
N HIS A 175 -5.30 -6.52 8.89
CA HIS A 175 -5.20 -5.55 7.79
C HIS A 175 -5.19 -4.12 8.29
N SER A 176 -4.02 -3.47 8.31
CA SER A 176 -3.88 -2.07 8.72
C SER A 176 -4.09 -1.11 7.54
N HIS A 177 -4.85 -0.05 7.74
CA HIS A 177 -5.10 0.99 6.75
C HIS A 177 -4.43 2.30 7.16
N PHE A 178 -3.71 2.91 6.23
CA PHE A 178 -3.02 4.18 6.42
C PHE A 178 -3.45 5.20 5.36
N ARG A 179 -3.36 6.48 5.70
CA ARG A 179 -3.59 7.61 4.79
C ARG A 179 -2.35 8.47 4.65
N ILE A 180 -2.08 8.94 3.43
CA ILE A 180 -1.08 9.98 3.14
C ILE A 180 -1.73 10.99 2.19
N LEU A 181 -1.77 12.27 2.58
CA LEU A 181 -2.13 13.37 1.69
C LEU A 181 -0.87 13.83 0.95
N THR A 182 -0.95 14.02 -0.37
CA THR A 182 0.21 14.43 -1.17
C THR A 182 -0.21 14.98 -2.51
N LYS A 183 0.51 15.98 -3.02
CA LYS A 183 0.34 16.48 -4.38
C LYS A 183 0.68 15.45 -5.45
N HIS A 184 1.49 14.44 -5.13
CA HIS A 184 1.90 13.38 -6.05
C HIS A 184 0.78 12.35 -6.33
N ALA A 185 -0.32 12.43 -5.57
CA ALA A 185 -1.53 11.65 -5.78
C ALA A 185 -2.62 12.43 -6.55
N CYS A 186 -2.30 13.65 -7.02
CA CYS A 186 -3.20 14.45 -7.84
C CYS A 186 -3.12 14.06 -9.32
N LYS A 187 -4.19 14.40 -10.04
CA LYS A 187 -4.25 14.33 -11.50
C LYS A 187 -3.71 15.61 -12.14
#